data_AF-A0A068BJ89-F1
#
_entry.id   AF-A0A068BJ89-F1
#
_cell.length_a   1.000
_cell.length_b   1.000
_cell.length_c   1.000
_cell.angle_alpha   90.00
_cell.angle_beta   90.00
_cell.angle_gamma   90.00
#
_symmetry.space_group_name_H-M   'P 1'
#
loop_
_entity.id
_entity.type
_entity.pdbx_description
1 polymer ?
#
loop_
_entity_poly.entity_id
_entity_poly.type
_entity_poly.pdbx_seq_one_letter_code
_entity_poly.pdbx_strand_id
1 'polypeptide(L)' 'TDASGPVKATMDVLFDDFNNMNLPAHVRVSLACCLNMCGAVHCSDIAILGYHRKPPLMDHEYLDKMCEIPLAIASCPTA' A
#
# COMPACT_ATOMS: atom_id res chain seq x y z
N THR A 1 6.26 -2.41 -0.95
CA THR A 1 6.28 -3.13 -2.25
C THR A 1 6.57 -2.15 -3.35
N ASP A 2 7.05 -2.59 -4.51
CA ASP A 2 7.06 -1.75 -5.72
C ASP A 2 5.62 -1.44 -6.17
N ALA A 3 5.41 -0.25 -6.72
CA ALA A 3 4.13 0.14 -7.29
C ALA A 3 4.04 -0.21 -8.78
N SER A 4 5.08 0.08 -9.56
CA SER A 4 5.04 -0.03 -11.03
C SER A 4 4.90 -1.47 -11.54
N GLY A 5 5.69 -2.38 -11.00
CA GLY A 5 5.77 -3.78 -11.41
C GLY A 5 4.45 -4.51 -11.21
N PRO A 6 3.87 -4.52 -10.00
CA PRO A 6 2.59 -5.18 -9.78
C PRO A 6 1.45 -4.55 -10.60
N VAL A 7 1.43 -3.22 -10.78
CA VAL A 7 0.43 -2.57 -11.65
C VAL A 7 0.59 -3.02 -13.10
N LYS A 8 1.81 -3.04 -13.63
CA LYS A 8 2.08 -3.52 -14.99
C LYS A 8 1.67 -4.99 -15.15
N ALA A 9 2.12 -5.86 -14.27
CA ALA A 9 1.77 -7.29 -14.30
C ALA A 9 0.25 -7.52 -14.18
N THR A 10 -0.44 -6.72 -13.38
CA THR A 10 -1.91 -6.80 -13.24
C THR A 10 -2.60 -6.34 -14.52
N MET A 11 -2.14 -5.24 -15.12
CA MET A 11 -2.72 -4.71 -16.36
C MET A 11 -2.42 -5.60 -17.58
N ASP A 12 -1.31 -6.32 -17.59
CA ASP A 12 -1.00 -7.29 -18.66
C ASP A 12 -1.99 -8.45 -18.67
N VAL A 13 -2.45 -8.90 -17.49
CA VAL A 13 -3.47 -9.97 -17.37
C VAL A 13 -4.87 -9.44 -17.65
N LEU A 14 -5.18 -8.22 -17.20
CA LEU A 14 -6.50 -7.61 -17.36
C LEU A 14 -6.69 -6.86 -18.68
N PHE A 15 -5.71 -6.91 -19.60
CA PHE A 15 -5.74 -6.10 -20.81
C PHE A 15 -6.94 -6.43 -21.73
N ASP A 16 -7.33 -7.71 -21.80
CA ASP A 16 -8.49 -8.13 -22.59
C ASP A 16 -9.81 -7.61 -21.99
N ASP A 17 -9.94 -7.62 -20.66
CA ASP A 17 -11.08 -7.03 -19.95
C ASP A 17 -11.09 -5.50 -20.01
N PHE A 18 -9.92 -4.87 -20.16
CA PHE A 18 -9.82 -3.43 -20.31
C PHE A 18 -10.36 -2.95 -21.67
N ASN A 19 -10.19 -3.75 -22.72
CA ASN A 19 -10.67 -3.41 -24.06
C ASN A 19 -12.15 -3.74 -24.29
N ASN A 20 -12.74 -4.61 -23.46
CA ASN A 20 -14.12 -5.10 -23.63
C ASN A 20 -15.00 -4.71 -22.44
N MET A 21 -16.32 -4.66 -22.64
CA MET A 21 -17.29 -4.37 -21.56
C MET A 21 -18.10 -5.62 -21.18
N ASN A 22 -17.40 -6.69 -20.79
CA ASN A 22 -18.01 -7.99 -20.50
C ASN A 22 -18.45 -8.15 -19.03
N LEU A 23 -18.06 -7.21 -18.16
CA LEU A 23 -18.38 -7.25 -16.73
C LEU A 23 -19.71 -6.55 -16.44
N PRO A 24 -20.45 -6.98 -15.40
CA PRO A 24 -21.76 -6.39 -15.06
C PRO A 24 -21.67 -4.93 -14.61
N ALA A 25 -20.49 -4.47 -14.18
CA ALA A 25 -20.20 -3.09 -13.81
C ALA A 25 -18.70 -2.80 -14.01
N HIS A 26 -18.35 -1.51 -14.02
CA HIS A 26 -16.96 -1.07 -14.12
C HIS A 26 -16.18 -1.40 -12.84
N VAL A 27 -15.14 -2.23 -12.96
CA VAL A 27 -14.28 -2.64 -11.84
C VAL A 27 -13.10 -1.67 -11.68
N ARG A 28 -12.90 -1.16 -10.48
CA ARG A 28 -11.76 -0.31 -10.10
C ARG A 28 -10.76 -1.12 -9.30
N VAL A 29 -9.56 -1.29 -9.87
CA VAL A 29 -8.42 -1.92 -9.20
C VAL A 29 -7.42 -0.85 -8.78
N SER A 30 -7.10 -0.77 -7.49
CA SER A 30 -6.10 0.18 -6.98
C SER A 30 -4.98 -0.52 -6.22
N LEU A 31 -3.80 0.11 -6.23
CA LEU A 31 -2.63 -0.37 -5.52
C LEU A 31 -2.04 0.71 -4.61
N ALA A 32 -1.59 0.31 -3.42
CA ALA A 32 -0.78 1.15 -2.53
C ALA A 32 0.42 0.36 -2.03
N CYS A 33 1.56 1.03 -1.96
CA CYS A 33 2.83 0.39 -1.62
C CYS A 33 3.00 0.10 -0.11
N CYS A 34 2.21 0.78 0.72
CA CYS A 34 2.12 0.62 2.18
C CYS A 34 0.73 1.02 2.70
N LEU A 35 0.51 0.82 4.00
CA LEU A 35 -0.74 1.10 4.71
C LEU A 35 -1.13 2.59 4.83
N ASN A 36 -0.27 3.51 4.37
CA ASN A 36 -0.67 4.91 4.23
C ASN A 36 -1.70 5.12 3.12
N MET A 37 -1.90 4.11 2.26
CA MET A 37 -2.98 4.07 1.26
C MET A 37 -3.10 5.36 0.43
N CYS A 38 -1.98 5.86 -0.10
CA CYS A 38 -1.91 7.11 -0.86
C CYS A 38 -2.67 7.01 -2.21
N GLY A 39 -4.00 7.06 -2.19
CA GLY A 39 -4.87 6.86 -3.33
C GLY A 39 -6.22 6.27 -2.91
N ALA A 40 -6.75 5.37 -3.74
CA ALA A 40 -8.11 4.83 -3.60
C ALA A 40 -8.17 3.40 -3.05
N VAL A 41 -7.08 2.86 -2.49
CA VAL A 41 -7.03 1.46 -2.02
C VAL A 41 -8.10 1.14 -0.98
N HIS A 42 -8.46 2.10 -0.12
CA HIS A 42 -9.50 1.93 0.90
C HIS A 42 -10.94 1.96 0.35
N CYS A 43 -11.14 2.32 -0.92
CA CYS A 43 -12.45 2.51 -1.54
C CYS A 43 -12.55 1.93 -2.97
N SER A 44 -11.69 0.96 -3.30
CA SER A 44 -11.69 0.28 -4.60
C SER A 44 -12.42 -1.05 -4.53
N ASP A 45 -12.96 -1.51 -5.67
CA ASP A 45 -13.62 -2.81 -5.78
C ASP A 45 -12.62 -3.94 -5.50
N ILE A 46 -11.38 -3.79 -6.01
CA ILE A 46 -10.25 -4.68 -5.72
C ILE A 46 -9.04 -3.83 -5.30
N ALA A 47 -8.44 -4.21 -4.18
CA ALA A 47 -7.35 -3.48 -3.55
C ALA A 47 -6.10 -4.36 -3.40
N ILE A 48 -4.97 -3.88 -3.90
CA ILE A 48 -3.65 -4.50 -3.70
C ILE A 48 -2.86 -3.64 -2.72
N LEU A 49 -2.51 -4.21 -1.56
CA LEU A 49 -1.84 -3.49 -0.49
C LEU A 49 -0.49 -4.12 -0.13
N GLY A 50 0.57 -3.32 -0.18
CA GLY A 50 1.85 -3.68 0.41
C GLY A 50 1.78 -3.74 1.93
N TYR A 51 2.19 -4.87 2.51
CA TYR A 51 2.05 -5.10 3.95
C TYR A 51 3.35 -5.62 4.59
N HIS A 52 3.73 -5.05 5.73
CA HIS A 52 4.86 -5.50 6.53
C HIS A 52 4.40 -6.55 7.55
N ARG A 53 5.19 -7.62 7.73
CA ARG A 53 4.90 -8.72 8.68
C ARG A 53 5.94 -8.85 9.80
N LYS A 54 6.84 -7.88 9.91
CA LYS A 54 7.91 -7.85 10.91
C LYS A 54 7.89 -6.50 11.63
N PRO A 55 8.19 -6.45 12.93
CA PRO A 55 8.37 -5.21 13.67
C PRO A 55 9.48 -4.31 13.08
N PRO A 56 9.48 -3.00 13.39
CA PRO A 56 10.57 -2.11 13.05
C PRO A 56 11.91 -2.61 13.62
N LEU A 57 12.99 -2.41 12.86
CA LEU A 57 14.35 -2.58 13.36
C LEU A 57 14.78 -1.29 14.05
N MET A 58 15.26 -1.40 15.30
CA MET A 58 15.61 -0.24 16.12
C MET A 58 17.10 0.07 16.00
N ASP A 59 17.42 1.28 15.53
CA ASP A 59 18.78 1.80 15.49
C ASP A 59 19.03 2.75 16.66
N HIS A 60 19.63 2.24 17.73
CA HIS A 60 19.84 2.99 18.96
C HIS A 60 20.87 4.11 18.85
N GLU A 61 21.77 4.09 17.85
CA GLU A 61 22.79 5.12 17.69
C GLU A 61 22.21 6.45 17.17
N TYR A 62 21.15 6.35 16.36
CA TYR A 62 20.55 7.50 15.66
C TYR A 62 19.18 7.90 16.20
N LEU A 63 18.54 7.07 17.02
CA LEU A 63 17.18 7.29 17.50
C LEU A 63 17.01 8.65 18.18
N ASP A 64 17.90 9.00 19.11
CA ASP A 64 17.84 10.26 19.85
C ASP A 64 18.30 11.47 19.01
N LYS A 65 19.09 11.21 17.96
CA LYS A 65 19.62 12.27 17.07
C LYS A 65 18.59 12.73 16.03
N MET A 66 17.67 11.85 15.64
CA MET A 66 16.78 12.07 14.49
C MET A 66 15.29 12.11 14.86
N CYS A 67 14.89 11.55 16.00
CA CYS A 67 13.49 11.38 16.37
C CYS A 67 13.16 12.08 17.70
N GLU A 68 12.01 12.72 17.75
CA GLU A 68 11.38 13.10 19.01
C GLU A 68 10.68 11.88 19.63
N ILE A 69 11.28 11.27 20.66
CA ILE A 69 10.81 10.00 21.26
C ILE A 69 9.31 10.02 21.63
N PRO A 70 8.74 11.09 22.23
CA PRO A 70 7.32 11.11 22.56
C PRO A 70 6.41 11.00 21.33
N LEU A 71 6.79 11.61 20.20
CA LEU A 71 6.03 11.53 18.95
C LEU A 71 6.08 10.13 18.35
N ALA A 72 7.25 9.47 18.44
CA ALA A 72 7.39 8.09 17.97
C ALA A 72 6.49 7.12 18.76
N ILE A 73 6.41 7.28 20.09
CA ILE A 73 5.51 6.47 20.93
C ILE A 73 4.05 6.74 20.57
N ALA A 74 3.66 8.01 20.46
CA ALA A 74 2.28 8.41 20.14
C ALA A 74 1.81 7.97 18.74
N SER A 75 2.75 7.65 17.83
CA SER A 75 2.41 7.16 16.48
C SER A 75 1.88 5.72 16.47
N CYS A 76 2.12 4.94 17.53
CA CYS A 76 1.67 3.56 17.61
C CYS A 76 0.17 3.51 17.90
N PRO A 77 -0.66 2.93 17.01
CA PRO A 77 -2.11 2.87 17.20
C PRO A 77 -2.55 1.87 18.29
N THR A 78 -1.61 1.08 18.84
CA THR A 78 -1.88 0.04 19.85
C THR A 78 -0.99 0.16 21.08
N ALA A 79 -0.36 1.32 21.29
CA ALA A 79 0.48 1.59 22.47
C ALA A 79 -0.37 1.91 23.72
#